data_AF-A0A519JP32-F1
#
_entry.id   AF-A0A519JP32-F1
#
_cell.length_a   1.000
_cell.length_b   1.000
_cell.length_c   1.000
_cell.angle_alpha   90.00
_cell.angle_beta   90.00
_cell.angle_gamma   90.00
#
_symmetry.space_group_name_H-M   'P 1'
#
loop_
_entity.id
_entity.type
_entity.pdbx_description
1 polymer ?
#
loop_
_entity_poly.entity_id
_entity_poly.type
_entity_poly.pdbx_seq_one_letter_code
_entity_poly.pdbx_strand_id
1 'polypeptide(L)'
;MTTPTELEMKSAIIEVLNLEDITPDDIGADEDLFGNTGLALDSIDALEIGVALQKKFDIKIDVDDKQLHSHFQTINALIAFVAQQKAQKQ
;
A
#
# COMPACT_ATOMS: atom_id res chain seq x y z
N MET A 1 7.34 15.08 -10.21
CA MET A 1 7.57 13.79 -9.53
C MET A 1 6.59 13.71 -8.39
N THR A 2 5.44 13.08 -8.59
CA THR A 2 4.37 13.12 -7.59
C THR A 2 4.36 11.79 -6.86
N THR A 3 4.92 11.79 -5.65
CA THR A 3 4.70 10.75 -4.63
C THR A 3 3.22 10.79 -4.26
N PRO A 4 2.53 9.63 -4.11
CA PRO A 4 1.15 9.64 -3.68
C PRO A 4 1.02 10.28 -2.30
N THR A 5 -0.06 11.05 -2.12
CA THR A 5 -0.45 11.52 -0.80
C THR A 5 -1.03 10.37 0.03
N GLU A 6 -1.09 10.56 1.35
CA GLU A 6 -1.67 9.58 2.27
C GLU A 6 -3.12 9.23 1.90
N LEU A 7 -3.91 10.25 1.58
CA LEU A 7 -5.29 10.09 1.14
C LEU A 7 -5.39 9.26 -0.14
N GLU A 8 -4.57 9.55 -1.15
CA GLU A 8 -4.56 8.79 -2.40
C GLU A 8 -4.19 7.32 -2.17
N MET A 9 -3.26 7.06 -1.25
CA MET A 9 -2.83 5.70 -0.94
C MET A 9 -3.94 4.92 -0.24
N LYS A 10 -4.58 5.51 0.77
CA LYS A 10 -5.70 4.91 1.49
C LYS A 10 -6.89 4.66 0.57
N SER A 11 -7.25 5.63 -0.27
CA SER A 11 -8.29 5.45 -1.28
C SER A 11 -7.94 4.32 -2.25
N ALA A 12 -6.70 4.24 -2.73
CA ALA A 12 -6.29 3.16 -3.62
C ALA A 12 -6.43 1.76 -2.97
N ILE A 13 -6.10 1.63 -1.68
CA ILE A 13 -6.25 0.37 -0.95
C ILE A 13 -7.72 0.00 -0.80
N ILE A 14 -8.57 0.95 -0.38
CA ILE A 14 -10.02 0.75 -0.26
C ILE A 14 -10.64 0.29 -1.60
N GLU A 15 -10.23 0.93 -2.70
CA GLU A 15 -10.67 0.56 -4.06
C GLU A 15 -10.20 -0.84 -4.45
N VAL A 16 -8.95 -1.20 -4.16
CA VAL A 16 -8.37 -2.51 -4.52
C VAL A 16 -9.00 -3.64 -3.74
N LEU A 17 -9.22 -3.43 -2.44
CA LEU A 17 -9.79 -4.41 -1.53
C LEU A 17 -11.33 -4.39 -1.50
N ASN A 18 -11.94 -3.49 -2.27
CA ASN A 18 -13.39 -3.30 -2.33
C ASN A 18 -14.02 -3.14 -0.93
N LEU A 19 -13.42 -2.29 -0.08
CA LEU A 19 -13.88 -2.04 1.28
C LEU A 19 -14.99 -1.00 1.28
N GLU A 20 -16.25 -1.45 1.23
CA GLU A 20 -17.41 -0.56 1.08
C GLU A 20 -17.77 0.20 2.38
N ASP A 21 -17.41 -0.36 3.54
CA ASP A 21 -17.71 0.19 4.87
C ASP A 21 -16.53 0.96 5.51
N ILE A 22 -15.40 1.08 4.80
CA ILE A 22 -14.18 1.72 5.30
C ILE A 22 -13.90 3.00 4.52
N THR A 23 -13.61 4.09 5.23
CA THR A 23 -13.16 5.34 4.61
C THR A 23 -11.67 5.57 4.84
N PRO A 24 -11.02 6.47 4.07
CA PRO A 24 -9.62 6.83 4.31
C PRO A 24 -9.34 7.41 5.70
N ASP A 25 -10.36 7.90 6.41
CA ASP A 25 -10.20 8.44 7.76
C ASP A 25 -10.13 7.31 8.82
N ASP A 26 -10.73 6.15 8.52
CA ASP A 26 -10.73 4.97 9.39
C ASP A 26 -9.38 4.23 9.39
N ILE A 27 -8.51 4.49 8.40
CA ILE A 27 -7.23 3.82 8.26
C ILE A 27 -6.11 4.71 8.81
N GLY A 28 -5.43 4.27 9.87
CA GLY A 28 -4.28 4.98 10.42
C GLY A 28 -3.04 4.95 9.49
N ALA A 29 -2.28 6.05 9.44
CA ALA A 29 -1.07 6.13 8.61
C ALA A 29 0.02 5.13 9.04
N ASP A 30 0.15 4.98 10.36
CA ASP A 30 1.13 4.12 11.05
C ASP A 30 0.47 2.87 11.64
N GLU A 31 -0.79 2.63 11.30
CA GLU A 31 -1.53 1.46 11.77
C GLU A 31 -1.09 0.21 11.01
N ASP A 32 -0.96 -0.90 11.74
CA ASP A 32 -0.63 -2.20 11.17
C ASP A 32 -1.82 -2.76 10.39
N LEU A 33 -1.71 -2.76 9.06
CA LEU A 33 -2.76 -3.20 8.16
C LEU A 33 -3.02 -4.70 8.25
N PHE A 34 -2.03 -5.51 8.63
CA PHE A 34 -2.18 -6.96 8.82
C PHE A 34 -2.69 -7.31 10.23
N GLY A 35 -2.63 -6.37 11.16
CA GLY A 35 -3.10 -6.56 12.52
C GLY A 35 -4.62 -6.56 12.64
N ASN A 36 -5.16 -7.23 13.66
CA ASN A 36 -6.59 -7.26 13.97
C ASN A 36 -7.19 -5.88 14.31
N THR A 37 -6.34 -4.90 14.63
CA THR A 37 -6.76 -3.52 14.91
C THR A 37 -6.83 -2.65 13.66
N GLY A 38 -6.18 -3.07 12.57
CA GLY A 38 -6.25 -2.40 11.26
C GLY A 38 -7.22 -3.13 10.32
N LEU A 39 -6.82 -3.28 9.06
CA LEU A 39 -7.65 -3.91 8.02
C LEU A 39 -7.65 -5.45 8.08
N ALA A 40 -6.84 -6.06 8.96
CA ALA A 40 -6.65 -7.50 9.06
C ALA A 40 -6.36 -8.17 7.70
N LEU A 41 -5.52 -7.52 6.88
CA LEU A 41 -5.16 -7.99 5.55
C LEU A 41 -4.50 -9.36 5.62
N ASP A 42 -4.77 -10.18 4.61
CA ASP A 42 -4.02 -11.41 4.40
C ASP A 42 -2.92 -11.26 3.34
N SER A 43 -2.14 -12.33 3.14
CA SER A 43 -1.01 -12.31 2.21
C SER A 43 -1.44 -12.08 0.75
N ILE A 44 -2.68 -12.42 0.38
CA ILE A 44 -3.26 -12.24 -0.95
C ILE A 44 -3.57 -10.76 -1.16
N ASP A 45 -4.22 -10.11 -0.20
CA ASP A 45 -4.54 -8.68 -0.23
C ASP A 45 -3.30 -7.82 -0.49
N ALA A 46 -2.21 -8.10 0.21
CA ALA A 46 -0.94 -7.38 0.04
C ALA A 46 -0.39 -7.50 -1.40
N LEU A 47 -0.53 -8.68 -2.01
CA LEU A 47 -0.13 -8.89 -3.41
C LEU A 47 -1.05 -8.13 -4.37
N GLU A 48 -2.35 -8.12 -4.13
CA GLU A 48 -3.32 -7.38 -4.95
C GLU A 48 -3.05 -5.87 -4.90
N ILE A 49 -2.82 -5.32 -3.71
CA ILE A 49 -2.39 -3.94 -3.52
C ILE A 49 -1.09 -3.70 -4.28
N GLY A 50 -0.10 -4.58 -4.16
CA GLY A 50 1.18 -4.43 -4.84
C GLY A 50 1.02 -4.37 -6.37
N VAL A 51 0.27 -5.31 -6.94
CA VAL A 51 0.00 -5.34 -8.38
C VAL A 51 -0.75 -4.08 -8.83
N ALA A 52 -1.72 -3.60 -8.05
CA ALA A 52 -2.47 -2.39 -8.35
C ALA A 52 -1.56 -1.14 -8.32
N LEU A 53 -0.71 -1.00 -7.30
CA LEU A 53 0.24 0.10 -7.16
C LEU A 53 1.28 0.09 -8.28
N GLN A 54 1.80 -1.07 -8.64
CA GLN A 54 2.70 -1.25 -9.79
C GLN A 54 2.09 -0.68 -11.07
N LYS A 55 0.81 -0.97 -11.35
CA LYS A 55 0.10 -0.46 -12.52
C LYS A 55 -0.22 1.04 -12.39
N LYS A 56 -0.69 1.49 -11.23
CA LYS A 56 -1.13 2.89 -10.99
C LYS A 56 0.02 3.88 -11.00
N PHE A 57 1.17 3.48 -10.45
CA PHE A 57 2.34 4.35 -10.27
C PHE A 57 3.50 4.03 -11.21
N ASP A 58 3.33 3.03 -12.09
CA ASP A 58 4.35 2.54 -13.02
C ASP A 58 5.67 2.21 -12.29
N ILE A 59 5.58 1.53 -11.15
CA ILE A 59 6.73 1.11 -10.34
C ILE A 59 6.95 -0.40 -10.46
N LYS A 60 8.18 -0.87 -10.26
CA LYS A 60 8.45 -2.31 -10.17
C LYS A 60 8.29 -2.75 -8.72
N ILE A 61 7.50 -3.79 -8.46
CA ILE A 61 7.42 -4.40 -7.13
C ILE A 61 7.94 -5.83 -7.24
N ASP A 62 8.90 -6.17 -6.38
CA ASP A 62 9.45 -7.51 -6.30
C ASP A 62 8.67 -8.31 -5.26
N VAL A 63 7.84 -9.25 -5.73
CA VAL A 63 7.00 -10.09 -4.87
C VAL A 63 7.79 -11.16 -4.11
N ASP A 64 9.05 -11.41 -4.52
CA ASP A 64 9.96 -12.36 -3.86
C ASP A 64 10.78 -11.65 -2.75
N ASP A 65 10.68 -10.33 -2.65
CA ASP A 65 11.37 -9.57 -1.61
C ASP A 65 10.81 -9.92 -0.23
N LYS A 66 11.66 -10.48 0.64
CA LYS A 66 11.30 -10.84 2.01
C LYS A 66 10.91 -9.63 2.86
N GLN A 67 11.31 -8.43 2.46
CA GLN A 67 10.96 -7.16 3.10
C GLN A 67 9.64 -6.59 2.58
N LEU A 68 9.06 -7.15 1.51
CA LEU A 68 7.81 -6.67 0.93
C LEU A 68 6.70 -6.59 1.97
N HIS A 69 6.58 -7.61 2.82
CA HIS A 69 5.57 -7.60 3.90
C HIS A 69 5.75 -6.39 4.83
N SER A 70 6.99 -6.06 5.21
CA SER A 70 7.30 -4.88 6.02
C SER A 70 7.01 -3.56 5.30
N HIS A 71 7.20 -3.50 3.98
CA HIS A 71 6.84 -2.33 3.17
C HIS A 71 5.33 -2.12 3.04
N PHE A 72 4.55 -3.20 3.22
CA PHE A 72 3.09 -3.18 3.13
C PHE A 72 2.40 -3.10 4.50
N GLN A 73 3.18 -3.05 5.58
CA GLN A 73 2.66 -3.11 6.94
C GLN A 73 1.84 -1.89 7.33
N THR A 74 2.22 -0.70 6.85
CA THR A 74 1.55 0.57 7.16
C THR A 74 1.42 1.44 5.91
N ILE A 75 0.49 2.39 5.92
CA ILE A 75 0.31 3.34 4.82
C ILE A 75 1.59 4.17 4.58
N ASN A 76 2.25 4.61 5.64
CA ASN A 76 3.50 5.36 5.54
C ASN A 76 4.62 4.53 4.89
N ALA A 77 4.76 3.25 5.26
CA ALA A 77 5.74 2.36 4.66
C ALA A 77 5.48 2.17 3.16
N LEU A 78 4.20 2.02 2.80
CA LEU A 78 3.72 1.88 1.43
C LEU A 78 4.05 3.12 0.58
N ILE A 79 3.77 4.32 1.08
CA ILE A 79 4.08 5.58 0.39
C ILE A 79 5.59 5.74 0.20
N ALA A 80 6.37 5.46 1.25
CA ALA A 80 7.82 5.53 1.20
C ALA A 80 8.39 4.55 0.18
N PHE A 81 7.84 3.33 0.11
CA PHE A 81 8.23 2.31 -0.87
C PHE A 81 7.93 2.77 -2.30
N VAL A 82 6.72 3.28 -2.58
CA VAL A 82 6.38 3.83 -3.90
C VAL A 82 7.31 4.99 -4.28
N ALA A 83 7.59 5.90 -3.34
CA ALA A 83 8.50 7.03 -3.54
C ALA A 83 9.91 6.55 -3.91
N GLN A 84 10.42 5.57 -3.16
CA GLN A 84 11.73 4.98 -3.39
C GLN A 84 11.81 4.29 -4.76
N GLN A 85 10.82 3.49 -5.13
CA GLN A 85 10.80 2.81 -6.42
C GLN A 85 10.73 3.80 -7.59
N LYS A 86 9.97 4.90 -7.45
CA LYS A 86 9.95 5.97 -8.46
C LYS A 86 11.29 6.70 -8.56
N ALA A 87 12.01 6.88 -7.45
CA ALA A 87 13.32 7.50 -7.44
C ALA A 87 14.40 6.59 -8.06
N GLN A 88 14.30 5.27 -7.88
CA GLN A 88 15.22 4.30 -8.51
C GLN A 88 14.96 4.11 -10.01
N LYS A 89 13.77 4.47 -10.51
CA LYS A 89 13.42 4.39 -11.93
C LYS A 89 13.96 5.57 -12.76
N GLN A 90 14.87 6.39 -12.21
CA GLN A 90 15.51 7.53 -12.89
C GLN A 90 16.81 7.18 -13.61
#